data_AF-A0AAD1X8E1-F1
#
_entry.id   AF-A0AAD1X8E1-F1
#
_cell.length_a   1.000
_cell.length_b   1.000
_cell.length_c   1.000
_cell.angle_alpha   90.00
_cell.angle_beta   90.00
_cell.angle_gamma   90.00
#
_symmetry.space_group_name_H-M   'P 1'
#
loop_
_entity.id
_entity.type
_entity.pdbx_description
1 polymer ?
#
loop_
_entity_poly.entity_id
_entity_poly.type
_entity_poly.pdbx_seq_one_letter_code
_entity_poly.pdbx_strand_id
1 'polypeptide(L)'
;MKNRKTAGGKDTPSKMKYLSPSKIKFRAAVNKVIDQNRQRREKARKNWFTLQTSLISLRVIPEKEMEELLQDEDYTQIKALTSFITATLVLMFSVSSFVYTLEAFQRLGANKNQIDYVFDNWKTPFLEDILVVDPYQTCPEGYEYLLDSKWAGTVSGCLCQATENRRSKLTIGSCNIKEHRKGCHTIKETPESSSHWIHNSTLCGKRSSLNFLELQKPDAENKCEIGLKMCGNTLHDFKFATCVPTDSPCPITDLAVSSTQSPSLGKKYEKIALSDSQTLYYSRNSSHLPVAELKLTEGSPCIDVHEFDHATRSRFKKLSRNIKKGCNTILENDVLYDERYRFVTSEDNYEIIKSQAHWEKAWGKASTMNLYQRSYIQWGSECYANKLSPVETFNNIAAVDSVNTWQSMFNYVSLANILVSCCIFGLVSLIITSYKILLGGKPGKWVGWFEQLSYKWTISMSFLKILLVYFCVSYIDHYQQDIIEVSASMCSDKITNQCLKTLGSSLLDSREDDLFVFKITMLMLAFEVINFLTPKIVHLRKQQSKKIKID
;
A
#
# COMPACT_ATOMS: atom_id res chain seq x y z
N MET A 1 17.53 -43.69 46.51
CA MET A 1 16.06 -43.50 46.63
C MET A 1 15.80 -42.06 47.04
N LYS A 2 15.57 -41.18 46.05
CA LYS A 2 14.28 -40.48 45.79
C LYS A 2 13.73 -39.67 46.97
N ASN A 3 13.91 -38.34 46.92
CA ASN A 3 12.79 -37.38 46.99
C ASN A 3 13.26 -35.97 46.62
N ARG A 4 13.02 -35.60 45.36
CA ARG A 4 13.26 -34.27 44.78
C ARG A 4 11.92 -33.52 44.87
N LYS A 5 11.82 -32.52 45.76
CA LYS A 5 10.66 -31.63 45.87
C LYS A 5 10.68 -30.66 44.68
N THR A 6 9.74 -30.82 43.77
CA THR A 6 9.44 -29.86 42.69
C THR A 6 8.59 -28.72 43.26
N ALA A 7 9.10 -27.50 43.17
CA ALA A 7 8.34 -26.28 43.41
C ALA A 7 7.40 -26.04 42.23
N GLY A 8 6.10 -26.14 42.48
CA GLY A 8 5.06 -25.80 41.52
C GLY A 8 4.94 -24.28 41.36
N GLY A 9 5.36 -23.78 40.21
CA GLY A 9 5.00 -22.44 39.74
C GLY A 9 3.50 -22.39 39.46
N LYS A 10 2.79 -21.50 40.15
CA LYS A 10 1.40 -21.17 39.83
C LYS A 10 1.42 -20.21 38.65
N ASP A 11 1.17 -20.75 37.46
CA ASP A 11 0.81 -19.94 36.30
C ASP A 11 -0.49 -19.20 36.61
N THR A 12 -0.39 -17.87 36.67
CA THR A 12 -1.56 -17.01 36.73
C THR A 12 -2.16 -16.96 35.32
N PRO A 13 -3.44 -17.34 35.13
CA PRO A 13 -4.06 -17.32 33.82
C PRO A 13 -4.08 -15.88 33.30
N SER A 14 -3.38 -15.67 32.18
CA SER A 14 -3.46 -14.46 31.37
C SER A 14 -4.93 -14.08 31.18
N LYS A 15 -5.33 -12.93 31.72
CA LYS A 15 -6.67 -12.37 31.56
C LYS A 15 -6.91 -12.16 30.06
N MET A 16 -7.62 -13.08 29.41
CA MET A 16 -8.21 -12.87 28.10
C MET A 16 -9.03 -11.59 28.16
N LYS A 17 -8.57 -10.53 27.49
CA LYS A 17 -9.35 -9.33 27.25
C LYS A 17 -10.56 -9.74 26.41
N TYR A 18 -11.72 -9.87 27.05
CA TYR A 18 -12.99 -10.04 26.35
C TYR A 18 -13.18 -8.86 25.39
N LEU A 19 -13.17 -9.15 24.09
CA LEU A 19 -13.56 -8.20 23.05
C LEU A 19 -14.98 -7.72 23.37
N SER A 20 -15.20 -6.39 23.31
CA SER A 20 -16.51 -5.84 23.59
C SER A 20 -17.56 -6.43 22.62
N PRO A 21 -18.80 -6.70 23.06
CA PRO A 21 -19.86 -7.22 22.20
C PRO A 21 -20.11 -6.39 20.93
N SER A 22 -19.78 -5.09 20.96
CA SER A 22 -19.83 -4.20 19.79
C SER A 22 -18.82 -4.57 18.70
N LYS A 23 -17.60 -4.97 19.06
CA LYS A 23 -16.58 -5.42 18.09
C LYS A 23 -16.96 -6.75 17.44
N ILE A 24 -17.59 -7.66 18.20
CA ILE A 24 -18.08 -8.95 17.67
C ILE A 24 -19.19 -8.74 16.63
N LYS A 25 -20.16 -7.86 16.90
CA LYS A 25 -21.22 -7.53 15.94
C LYS A 25 -20.70 -6.85 14.68
N PHE A 26 -19.71 -5.95 14.81
CA PHE A 26 -19.09 -5.30 13.66
C PHE A 26 -18.33 -6.30 12.77
N ARG A 27 -17.56 -7.22 13.38
CA ARG A 27 -16.87 -8.29 12.66
C ARG A 27 -17.83 -9.19 11.88
N ALA A 28 -18.95 -9.57 12.49
CA ALA A 28 -19.98 -10.37 11.82
C ALA A 28 -20.61 -9.62 10.64
N ALA A 29 -20.82 -8.30 10.76
CA ALA A 29 -21.38 -7.48 9.69
C ALA A 29 -20.39 -7.31 8.51
N VAL A 30 -19.11 -7.06 8.77
CA VAL A 30 -18.08 -6.92 7.72
C VAL A 30 -17.85 -8.23 6.98
N ASN A 31 -17.68 -9.35 7.70
CA ASN A 31 -17.53 -10.66 7.07
C ASN A 31 -18.75 -11.01 6.21
N LYS A 32 -19.95 -10.66 6.66
CA LYS A 32 -21.18 -10.83 5.87
C LYS A 32 -21.15 -10.00 4.58
N VAL A 33 -20.61 -8.79 4.59
CA VAL A 33 -20.46 -7.96 3.37
C VAL A 33 -19.41 -8.54 2.42
N ILE A 34 -18.27 -9.01 2.94
CA ILE A 34 -17.21 -9.67 2.14
C ILE A 34 -17.76 -10.93 1.48
N ASP A 35 -18.44 -11.79 2.25
CA ASP A 35 -19.06 -13.02 1.74
C ASP A 35 -20.16 -12.72 0.72
N GLN A 36 -20.99 -11.69 0.95
CA GLN A 36 -21.99 -11.25 -0.01
C GLN A 36 -21.37 -10.75 -1.32
N ASN A 37 -20.26 -10.00 -1.25
CA ASN A 37 -19.55 -9.55 -2.43
C ASN A 37 -18.91 -10.73 -3.19
N ARG A 38 -18.33 -11.70 -2.46
CA ARG A 38 -17.79 -12.94 -3.04
C ARG A 38 -18.88 -13.74 -3.76
N GLN A 39 -20.02 -13.95 -3.12
CA GLN A 39 -21.17 -14.65 -3.72
C GLN A 39 -21.73 -13.91 -4.94
N ARG A 40 -21.79 -12.56 -4.90
CA ARG A 40 -22.20 -11.75 -6.06
C ARG A 40 -21.23 -11.91 -7.23
N ARG A 41 -19.92 -11.94 -6.97
CA ARG A 41 -18.88 -12.20 -7.98
C ARG A 41 -19.00 -13.59 -8.58
N GLU A 42 -19.20 -14.62 -7.75
CA GLU A 42 -19.41 -15.99 -8.25
C GLU A 42 -20.69 -16.12 -9.07
N LYS A 43 -21.78 -15.46 -8.66
CA LYS A 43 -23.03 -15.43 -9.41
C LYS A 43 -22.85 -14.71 -10.76
N ALA A 44 -22.15 -13.58 -10.77
CA ALA A 44 -21.83 -12.86 -12.01
C ALA A 44 -20.96 -13.73 -12.94
N ARG A 45 -19.92 -14.41 -12.42
CA ARG A 45 -19.10 -15.37 -13.19
C ARG A 45 -19.96 -16.49 -13.77
N LYS A 46 -20.85 -17.11 -12.99
CA LYS A 46 -21.75 -18.18 -13.46
C LYS A 46 -22.71 -17.69 -14.55
N ASN A 47 -23.40 -16.57 -14.32
CA ASN A 47 -24.32 -15.98 -15.30
C ASN A 47 -23.59 -15.63 -16.61
N TRP A 48 -22.34 -15.15 -16.51
CA TRP A 48 -21.53 -14.84 -17.68
C TRP A 48 -21.19 -16.10 -18.48
N PHE A 49 -20.78 -17.19 -17.84
CA PHE A 49 -20.56 -18.48 -18.51
C PHE A 49 -21.83 -18.98 -19.21
N THR A 50 -23.00 -18.84 -18.59
CA THR A 50 -24.30 -19.22 -19.20
C THR A 50 -24.64 -18.36 -20.42
N LEU A 51 -24.33 -17.06 -20.38
CA LEU A 51 -24.52 -16.17 -21.52
C LEU A 51 -23.59 -16.56 -22.68
N GLN A 52 -22.35 -16.94 -22.37
CA GLN A 52 -21.36 -17.35 -23.34
C GLN A 52 -21.73 -18.67 -24.04
N THR A 53 -22.18 -19.68 -23.28
CA THR A 53 -22.66 -20.95 -23.86
C THR A 53 -23.91 -20.77 -24.71
N SER A 54 -24.81 -19.88 -24.30
CA SER A 54 -26.01 -19.54 -25.08
C SER A 54 -25.65 -18.86 -26.41
N LEU A 55 -24.67 -17.95 -26.42
CA LEU A 55 -24.18 -17.31 -27.65
C LEU A 55 -23.45 -18.28 -28.59
N ILE A 56 -22.76 -19.28 -28.06
CA ILE A 56 -22.11 -20.33 -28.87
C ILE A 56 -23.15 -21.25 -29.51
N SER A 57 -24.29 -21.50 -28.86
CA SER A 57 -25.37 -22.34 -29.39
C SER A 57 -26.18 -21.72 -30.55
N LEU A 58 -26.04 -20.41 -30.81
CA LEU A 58 -26.76 -19.70 -31.87
C LEU A 58 -26.23 -19.96 -33.30
N ARG A 59 -25.33 -20.93 -33.51
CA ARG A 59 -24.58 -21.08 -34.78
C ARG A 59 -24.73 -22.41 -35.51
N VAL A 60 -25.90 -23.05 -35.45
CA VAL A 60 -26.20 -24.21 -36.30
C VAL A 60 -27.56 -24.01 -36.98
N ILE A 61 -27.59 -23.16 -38.01
CA ILE A 61 -28.66 -23.16 -39.01
C ILE A 61 -28.21 -24.11 -40.13
N PRO A 62 -29.03 -25.09 -40.56
CA PRO A 62 -28.66 -26.03 -41.61
C PRO A 62 -28.33 -25.33 -42.94
N GLU A 63 -27.21 -25.73 -43.55
CA GLU A 63 -26.51 -25.07 -44.67
C GLU A 63 -27.39 -24.82 -45.92
N LYS A 64 -28.41 -25.65 -46.15
CA LYS A 64 -29.32 -25.52 -47.31
C LYS A 64 -30.36 -24.41 -47.17
N GLU A 65 -30.86 -24.14 -45.96
CA GLU A 65 -31.84 -23.06 -45.75
C GLU A 65 -31.19 -21.68 -45.81
N MET A 66 -29.88 -21.62 -45.50
CA MET A 66 -29.13 -20.37 -45.54
C MET A 66 -28.81 -19.90 -46.96
N GLU A 67 -28.70 -20.81 -47.95
CA GLU A 67 -28.47 -20.43 -49.36
C GLU A 67 -29.72 -19.87 -50.06
N GLU A 68 -30.93 -20.31 -49.71
CA GLU A 68 -32.19 -19.81 -50.28
C GLU A 68 -32.64 -18.47 -49.66
N LEU A 69 -32.31 -18.21 -48.39
CA LEU A 69 -32.62 -16.95 -47.70
C LEU A 69 -31.67 -15.79 -48.04
N LEU A 70 -30.62 -16.02 -48.83
CA LEU A 70 -29.65 -14.99 -49.23
C LEU A 70 -30.08 -14.29 -50.54
N GLN A 71 -31.24 -13.62 -50.53
CA GLN A 71 -31.38 -12.45 -51.40
C GLN A 71 -30.38 -11.38 -50.92
N ASP A 72 -29.70 -10.69 -51.86
CA ASP A 72 -28.52 -9.84 -51.57
C ASP A 72 -28.76 -8.73 -50.52
N GLU A 73 -30.02 -8.29 -50.31
CA GLU A 73 -30.38 -7.29 -49.31
C GLU A 73 -30.33 -7.82 -47.87
N ASP A 74 -30.84 -9.02 -47.61
CA ASP A 74 -30.88 -9.61 -46.25
C ASP A 74 -29.47 -9.94 -45.73
N TYR A 75 -28.57 -10.35 -46.62
CA TYR A 75 -27.16 -10.59 -46.27
C TYR A 75 -26.47 -9.33 -45.73
N THR A 76 -26.79 -8.17 -46.33
CA THR A 76 -26.17 -6.89 -45.97
C THR A 76 -26.64 -6.44 -44.59
N GLN A 77 -27.92 -6.63 -44.27
CA GLN A 77 -28.48 -6.32 -42.95
C GLN A 77 -27.92 -7.23 -41.85
N ILE A 78 -27.87 -8.55 -42.09
CA ILE A 78 -27.31 -9.51 -41.14
C ILE A 78 -25.83 -9.21 -40.85
N LYS A 79 -25.06 -8.85 -41.88
CA LYS A 79 -23.66 -8.48 -41.73
C LYS A 79 -23.49 -7.19 -40.91
N ALA A 80 -24.30 -6.16 -41.19
CA ALA A 80 -24.27 -4.91 -40.43
C ALA A 80 -24.63 -5.14 -38.96
N LEU A 81 -25.66 -5.93 -38.68
CA LEU A 81 -26.06 -6.31 -37.33
C LEU A 81 -24.95 -7.07 -36.60
N THR A 82 -24.31 -8.05 -37.26
CA THR A 82 -23.22 -8.84 -36.68
C THR A 82 -22.00 -7.95 -36.37
N SER A 83 -21.65 -7.02 -37.26
CA SER A 83 -20.59 -6.03 -37.04
C SER A 83 -20.91 -5.11 -35.85
N PHE A 84 -22.17 -4.65 -35.74
CA PHE A 84 -22.61 -3.82 -34.62
C PHE A 84 -22.55 -4.56 -33.28
N ILE A 85 -23.04 -5.80 -33.23
CA ILE A 85 -22.96 -6.67 -32.03
C ILE A 85 -21.50 -6.89 -31.65
N THR A 86 -20.64 -7.19 -32.63
CA THR A 86 -19.20 -7.37 -32.40
C THR A 86 -18.55 -6.12 -31.81
N ALA A 87 -18.80 -4.95 -32.39
CA ALA A 87 -18.27 -3.67 -31.90
C ALA A 87 -18.74 -3.39 -30.46
N THR A 88 -20.01 -3.65 -30.17
CA THR A 88 -20.59 -3.47 -28.83
C THR A 88 -19.96 -4.42 -27.81
N LEU A 89 -19.80 -5.70 -28.15
CA LEU A 89 -19.13 -6.69 -27.30
C LEU A 89 -17.68 -6.27 -27.01
N VAL A 90 -16.93 -5.89 -28.04
CA VAL A 90 -15.54 -5.43 -27.89
C VAL A 90 -15.48 -4.22 -26.96
N LEU A 91 -16.35 -3.24 -27.12
CA LEU A 91 -16.41 -2.07 -26.24
C LEU A 91 -16.69 -2.48 -24.79
N MET A 92 -17.68 -3.34 -24.54
CA MET A 92 -18.00 -3.82 -23.18
C MET A 92 -16.84 -4.57 -22.53
N PHE A 93 -16.14 -5.42 -23.28
CA PHE A 93 -14.97 -6.13 -22.78
C PHE A 93 -13.79 -5.19 -22.50
N SER A 94 -13.63 -4.15 -23.31
CA SER A 94 -12.59 -3.13 -23.13
C SER A 94 -12.79 -2.34 -21.84
N VAL A 95 -14.03 -1.89 -21.61
CA VAL A 95 -14.42 -1.19 -20.39
C VAL A 95 -14.24 -2.11 -19.18
N SER A 96 -14.70 -3.36 -19.27
CA SER A 96 -14.53 -4.34 -18.18
C SER A 96 -13.06 -4.58 -17.87
N SER A 97 -12.23 -4.81 -18.89
CA SER A 97 -10.78 -4.99 -18.75
C SER A 97 -10.13 -3.79 -18.07
N PHE A 98 -10.50 -2.56 -18.46
CA PHE A 98 -9.99 -1.34 -17.84
C PHE A 98 -10.38 -1.25 -16.36
N VAL A 99 -11.63 -1.56 -16.02
CA VAL A 99 -12.11 -1.57 -14.62
C VAL A 99 -11.34 -2.58 -13.78
N TYR A 100 -11.13 -3.81 -14.27
CA TYR A 100 -10.36 -4.83 -13.55
C TYR A 100 -8.90 -4.42 -13.35
N THR A 101 -8.26 -3.87 -14.38
CA THR A 101 -6.88 -3.37 -14.27
C THR A 101 -6.78 -2.20 -13.29
N LEU A 102 -7.75 -1.28 -13.28
CA LEU A 102 -7.80 -0.17 -12.33
C LEU A 102 -8.02 -0.66 -10.89
N GLU A 103 -8.89 -1.65 -10.69
CA GLU A 103 -9.13 -2.25 -9.37
C GLU A 103 -7.88 -2.96 -8.85
N ALA A 104 -7.21 -3.76 -9.69
CA ALA A 104 -5.93 -4.39 -9.36
C ALA A 104 -4.87 -3.34 -8.97
N PHE A 105 -4.76 -2.26 -9.74
CA PHE A 105 -3.85 -1.15 -9.45
C PHE A 105 -4.14 -0.49 -8.09
N GLN A 106 -5.41 -0.19 -7.79
CA GLN A 106 -5.79 0.41 -6.52
C GLN A 106 -5.50 -0.50 -5.32
N ARG A 107 -5.71 -1.82 -5.46
CA ARG A 107 -5.42 -2.79 -4.38
C ARG A 107 -3.93 -2.91 -4.09
N LEU A 108 -3.10 -2.94 -5.13
CA LEU A 108 -1.64 -2.98 -4.96
C LEU A 108 -1.12 -1.67 -4.34
N GLY A 109 -1.61 -0.51 -4.82
CA GLY A 109 -1.24 0.79 -4.28
C GLY A 109 -1.61 0.97 -2.80
N ALA A 110 -2.70 0.37 -2.33
CA ALA A 110 -3.14 0.49 -0.94
C ALA A 110 -2.17 -0.13 0.08
N ASN A 111 -1.43 -1.18 -0.30
CA ASN A 111 -0.48 -1.85 0.60
C ASN A 111 0.95 -1.32 0.47
N LYS A 112 1.23 -0.57 -0.61
CA LYS A 112 2.58 -0.07 -0.92
C LYS A 112 3.20 0.66 0.26
N ASN A 113 2.53 1.69 0.77
CA ASN A 113 3.06 2.53 1.85
C ASN A 113 3.48 1.72 3.09
N GLN A 114 2.81 0.60 3.38
CA GLN A 114 3.16 -0.24 4.53
C GLN A 114 4.45 -1.02 4.30
N ILE A 115 4.69 -1.47 3.07
CA ILE A 115 5.88 -2.23 2.68
C ILE A 115 7.07 -1.30 2.49
N ASP A 116 6.86 -0.16 1.83
CA ASP A 116 7.87 0.91 1.73
C ASP A 116 8.37 1.28 3.12
N TYR A 117 7.48 1.41 4.09
CA TYR A 117 7.85 1.72 5.46
C TYR A 117 8.67 0.62 6.17
N VAL A 118 8.47 -0.66 5.81
CA VAL A 118 9.33 -1.76 6.28
C VAL A 118 10.72 -1.64 5.66
N PHE A 119 10.79 -1.29 4.38
CA PHE A 119 12.04 -1.17 3.64
C PHE A 119 12.84 0.06 4.00
N ASP A 120 12.19 1.20 4.16
CA ASP A 120 12.81 2.41 4.65
C ASP A 120 13.41 2.16 6.03
N ASN A 121 12.72 1.42 6.89
CA ASN A 121 13.28 0.98 8.16
C ASN A 121 14.56 0.13 7.99
N TRP A 122 14.57 -0.85 7.09
CA TRP A 122 15.76 -1.68 6.84
C TRP A 122 16.92 -0.95 6.15
N LYS A 123 16.62 -0.02 5.24
CA LYS A 123 17.60 0.80 4.53
C LYS A 123 18.19 1.92 5.38
N THR A 124 17.48 2.36 6.41
CA THR A 124 17.97 3.38 7.33
C THR A 124 19.27 2.89 7.95
N PRO A 125 20.37 3.67 7.93
CA PRO A 125 21.61 3.24 8.55
C PRO A 125 21.56 3.33 10.09
N PHE A 126 22.44 2.59 10.78
CA PHE A 126 22.40 2.51 12.23
C PHE A 126 22.76 3.82 12.91
N LEU A 127 22.12 4.10 14.04
CA LEU A 127 22.51 5.24 14.87
C LEU A 127 23.77 4.90 15.69
N GLU A 128 24.89 5.53 15.34
CA GLU A 128 26.19 5.34 15.99
C GLU A 128 26.46 6.36 17.08
N ASP A 129 25.95 7.59 16.97
CA ASP A 129 26.19 8.61 17.99
C ASP A 129 25.03 9.59 18.06
N ILE A 130 24.90 10.27 19.21
CA ILE A 130 23.89 11.31 19.42
C ILE A 130 24.59 12.53 20.01
N LEU A 131 24.30 13.69 19.42
CA LEU A 131 24.66 14.98 19.95
C LEU A 131 23.39 15.77 20.25
N VAL A 132 23.45 16.54 21.33
CA VAL A 132 22.44 17.55 21.65
C VAL A 132 23.07 18.90 21.37
N VAL A 133 22.42 19.70 20.55
CA VAL A 133 22.83 21.09 20.28
C VAL A 133 21.72 22.05 20.69
N ASP A 134 22.06 23.33 20.76
CA ASP A 134 21.11 24.38 21.10
C ASP A 134 19.89 24.33 20.17
N PRO A 135 18.72 24.74 20.67
CA PRO A 135 17.52 24.81 19.85
C PRO A 135 17.79 25.76 18.68
N TYR A 136 17.27 25.41 17.50
CA TYR A 136 17.48 26.15 16.24
C TYR A 136 18.90 26.08 15.65
N GLN A 137 19.86 25.45 16.33
CA GLN A 137 21.17 25.19 15.74
C GLN A 137 21.10 24.01 14.76
N THR A 138 21.80 24.15 13.63
CA THR A 138 21.92 23.07 12.65
C THR A 138 22.84 21.97 13.16
N CYS A 139 22.54 20.71 12.83
CA CYS A 139 23.44 19.61 13.15
C CYS A 139 24.82 19.81 12.51
N PRO A 140 25.91 19.46 13.22
CA PRO A 140 27.27 19.59 12.70
C PRO A 140 27.52 18.64 11.52
N GLU A 141 28.60 18.87 10.78
CA GLU A 141 28.97 18.02 9.64
C GLU A 141 29.10 16.55 10.05
N GLY A 142 28.51 15.66 9.25
CA GLY A 142 28.45 14.22 9.53
C GLY A 142 27.31 13.80 10.48
N TYR A 143 26.48 14.74 10.94
CA TYR A 143 25.28 14.47 11.73
C TYR A 143 24.02 14.93 10.99
N GLU A 144 22.92 14.22 11.20
CA GLU A 144 21.59 14.55 10.69
C GLU A 144 20.61 14.83 11.84
N TYR A 145 19.52 15.54 11.55
CA TYR A 145 18.43 15.68 12.52
C TYR A 145 17.78 14.31 12.76
N LEU A 146 17.67 13.90 14.03
CA LEU A 146 17.03 12.63 14.39
C LEU A 146 15.51 12.71 14.44
N LEU A 147 14.98 13.92 14.58
CA LEU A 147 13.56 14.19 14.62
C LEU A 147 13.20 14.93 13.33
N ASP A 148 12.32 14.35 12.52
CA ASP A 148 11.63 15.06 11.42
C ASP A 148 10.12 14.93 11.63
N SER A 149 9.62 15.56 12.68
CA SER A 149 8.18 15.54 12.95
C SER A 149 7.50 16.67 12.20
N LYS A 150 6.55 16.31 11.33
CA LYS A 150 5.70 17.28 10.62
C LYS A 150 4.46 17.53 11.46
N TRP A 151 4.36 18.74 12.00
CA TRP A 151 3.11 19.22 12.57
C TRP A 151 2.26 19.82 11.47
N ALA A 152 1.10 19.20 11.21
CA ALA A 152 0.20 19.55 10.12
C ALA A 152 -0.33 21.01 10.13
N GLY A 153 -0.10 21.75 11.20
CA GLY A 153 -0.66 23.07 11.41
C GLY A 153 -2.16 23.03 11.74
N THR A 154 -2.76 24.20 11.78
CA THR A 154 -4.18 24.39 12.09
C THR A 154 -4.90 25.16 10.99
N VAL A 155 -6.22 24.99 10.91
CA VAL A 155 -7.12 25.89 10.19
C VAL A 155 -7.64 26.96 11.15
N SER A 156 -8.16 28.07 10.63
CA SER A 156 -8.77 29.10 11.45
C SER A 156 -9.95 28.53 12.25
N GLY A 157 -10.16 29.06 13.46
CA GLY A 157 -11.22 28.62 14.35
C GLY A 157 -11.89 29.76 15.10
N CYS A 158 -13.06 29.51 15.66
CA CYS A 158 -13.74 30.43 16.56
C CYS A 158 -13.96 29.75 17.91
N LEU A 159 -13.31 30.27 18.95
CA LEU A 159 -13.42 29.78 20.31
C LEU A 159 -14.33 30.70 21.14
N CYS A 160 -15.49 30.17 21.51
CA CYS A 160 -16.38 30.80 22.47
C CYS A 160 -16.14 30.19 23.84
N GLN A 161 -15.62 30.96 24.80
CA GLN A 161 -15.44 30.50 26.17
C GLN A 161 -16.78 30.14 26.82
N ALA A 162 -16.73 29.21 27.77
CA ALA A 162 -17.90 28.80 28.53
C ALA A 162 -18.40 29.98 29.38
N THR A 163 -19.63 30.43 29.14
CA THR A 163 -20.41 31.18 30.15
C THR A 163 -20.97 30.17 31.17
N GLU A 164 -21.33 30.57 32.38
CA GLU A 164 -21.75 29.69 33.50
C GLU A 164 -22.67 28.51 33.13
N ASN A 165 -23.52 28.65 32.10
CA ASN A 165 -24.45 27.62 31.64
C ASN A 165 -24.14 26.99 30.27
N ARG A 166 -22.97 27.23 29.65
CA ARG A 166 -22.64 26.71 28.31
C ARG A 166 -21.22 26.15 28.24
N ARG A 167 -21.08 24.94 27.68
CA ARG A 167 -19.76 24.38 27.35
C ARG A 167 -19.06 25.27 26.31
N SER A 168 -17.74 25.41 26.44
CA SER A 168 -16.93 26.11 25.43
C SER A 168 -17.18 25.52 24.04
N LYS A 169 -17.49 26.36 23.05
CA LYS A 169 -17.73 25.92 21.68
C LYS A 169 -16.53 26.29 20.82
N LEU A 170 -16.01 25.30 20.09
CA LEU A 170 -14.98 25.49 19.06
C LEU A 170 -15.57 25.11 17.70
N THR A 171 -15.54 26.06 16.77
CA THR A 171 -15.96 25.86 15.37
C THR A 171 -14.81 26.16 14.42
N ILE A 172 -14.81 25.51 13.26
CA ILE A 172 -13.88 25.80 12.16
C ILE A 172 -14.32 27.10 11.48
N GLY A 173 -13.37 27.93 11.07
CA GLY A 173 -13.59 29.25 10.48
C GLY A 173 -13.46 30.39 11.50
N SER A 174 -13.35 31.62 10.99
CA SER A 174 -13.24 32.82 11.83
C SER A 174 -14.56 33.14 12.56
N CYS A 175 -14.49 33.77 13.73
CA CYS A 175 -15.70 34.22 14.43
C CYS A 175 -16.45 35.27 13.63
N ASN A 176 -17.77 35.15 13.56
CA ASN A 176 -18.60 36.22 13.02
C ASN A 176 -18.83 37.34 14.05
N ILE A 177 -19.40 38.47 13.61
CA ILE A 177 -19.67 39.64 14.47
C ILE A 177 -20.55 39.27 15.68
N LYS A 178 -21.54 38.39 15.51
CA LYS A 178 -22.44 37.97 16.60
C LYS A 178 -21.70 37.12 17.65
N GLU A 179 -20.71 36.33 17.23
CA GLU A 179 -19.85 35.53 18.11
C GLU A 179 -18.84 36.42 18.85
N HIS A 180 -18.22 37.38 18.16
CA HIS A 180 -17.36 38.37 18.82
C HIS A 180 -18.11 39.16 19.91
N ARG A 181 -19.36 39.58 19.64
CA ARG A 181 -20.22 40.23 20.65
C ARG A 181 -20.56 39.35 21.85
N LYS A 182 -20.44 38.03 21.72
CA LYS A 182 -20.62 37.04 22.80
C LYS A 182 -19.30 36.69 23.50
N GLY A 183 -18.22 37.42 23.24
CA GLY A 183 -16.91 37.16 23.81
C GLY A 183 -16.15 36.00 23.16
N CYS A 184 -16.50 35.61 21.93
CA CYS A 184 -15.73 34.62 21.20
C CYS A 184 -14.51 35.26 20.52
N HIS A 185 -13.43 34.50 20.38
CA HIS A 185 -12.18 34.95 19.77
C HIS A 185 -11.82 34.07 18.57
N THR A 186 -11.38 34.74 17.49
CA THR A 186 -10.87 34.06 16.31
C THR A 186 -9.47 33.54 16.60
N ILE A 187 -9.29 32.24 16.39
CA ILE A 187 -8.00 31.55 16.35
C ILE A 187 -7.49 31.64 14.91
N LYS A 188 -6.34 32.27 14.73
CA LYS A 188 -5.69 32.33 13.42
C LYS A 188 -5.20 30.94 13.03
N GLU A 189 -5.22 30.64 11.74
CA GLU A 189 -4.60 29.41 11.25
C GLU A 189 -3.08 29.45 11.44
N THR A 190 -2.49 28.27 11.65
CA THR A 190 -1.04 28.10 11.70
C THR A 190 -0.63 27.19 10.54
N PRO A 191 0.37 27.56 9.72
CA PRO A 191 0.84 26.70 8.65
C PRO A 191 1.44 25.40 9.21
N GLU A 192 1.59 24.41 8.33
CA GLU A 192 2.37 23.21 8.62
C GLU A 192 3.82 23.61 8.95
N SER A 193 4.43 22.93 9.91
CA SER A 193 5.83 23.15 10.31
C SER A 193 6.50 21.83 10.66
N SER A 194 7.78 21.68 10.32
CA SER A 194 8.61 20.62 10.88
C SER A 194 9.15 21.07 12.25
N SER A 195 9.26 20.12 13.19
CA SER A 195 10.02 20.29 14.42
C SER A 195 11.14 19.26 14.48
N HIS A 196 12.34 19.75 14.76
CA HIS A 196 13.56 18.97 14.92
C HIS A 196 14.09 19.00 16.36
N TRP A 197 13.36 19.64 17.28
CA TRP A 197 13.78 19.84 18.66
C TRP A 197 12.78 19.24 19.65
N ILE A 198 13.31 18.88 20.82
CA ILE A 198 12.60 18.37 21.98
C ILE A 198 13.27 18.94 23.24
N HIS A 199 12.48 19.37 24.22
CA HIS A 199 12.97 19.92 25.49
C HIS A 199 13.93 21.09 25.33
N ASN A 200 13.62 21.97 24.36
CA ASN A 200 14.44 23.13 23.98
C ASN A 200 15.85 22.72 23.51
N SER A 201 15.99 21.56 22.87
CA SER A 201 17.27 21.10 22.31
C SER A 201 17.05 20.37 20.99
N THR A 202 18.01 20.48 20.08
CA THR A 202 17.98 19.75 18.80
C THR A 202 18.73 18.44 18.94
N LEU A 203 18.10 17.33 18.54
CA LEU A 203 18.74 16.01 18.53
C LEU A 203 19.41 15.75 17.18
N CYS A 204 20.72 15.62 17.21
CA CYS A 204 21.55 15.29 16.06
C CYS A 204 22.11 13.88 16.19
N GLY A 205 22.12 13.12 15.11
CA GLY A 205 22.56 11.73 15.11
C GLY A 205 23.61 11.48 14.05
N LYS A 206 24.64 10.71 14.40
CA LYS A 206 25.59 10.19 13.44
C LYS A 206 25.15 8.79 13.02
N ARG A 207 24.99 8.60 11.72
CA ARG A 207 24.60 7.32 11.14
C ARG A 207 25.83 6.56 10.66
N SER A 208 25.81 5.23 10.81
CA SER A 208 26.82 4.36 10.21
C SER A 208 26.71 4.36 8.69
N SER A 209 27.73 3.85 8.00
CA SER A 209 27.61 3.49 6.59
C SER A 209 26.75 2.25 6.36
N LEU A 210 26.58 1.40 7.39
CA LEU A 210 25.86 0.14 7.31
C LEU A 210 24.37 0.31 7.62
N ASN A 211 23.53 -0.48 6.95
CA ASN A 211 22.10 -0.61 7.26
C ASN A 211 21.73 -2.07 7.62
N PHE A 212 20.45 -2.36 7.86
CA PHE A 212 20.00 -3.70 8.27
C PHE A 212 20.27 -4.77 7.22
N LEU A 213 20.19 -4.42 5.94
CA LEU A 213 20.39 -5.35 4.82
C LEU A 213 21.87 -5.75 4.67
N GLU A 214 22.78 -4.86 5.05
CA GLU A 214 24.24 -5.08 4.98
C GLU A 214 24.81 -5.70 6.26
N LEU A 215 24.00 -5.75 7.31
CA LEU A 215 24.45 -6.19 8.62
C LEU A 215 24.59 -7.72 8.67
N GLN A 216 25.78 -8.17 9.04
CA GLN A 216 26.00 -9.57 9.36
C GLN A 216 25.45 -9.91 10.75
N LYS A 217 24.80 -11.08 10.84
CA LYS A 217 24.39 -11.67 12.10
C LYS A 217 25.46 -12.64 12.60
N PRO A 218 25.59 -12.83 13.93
CA PRO A 218 26.45 -13.88 14.45
C PRO A 218 26.07 -15.25 13.86
N ASP A 219 27.05 -16.12 13.68
CA ASP A 219 26.86 -17.50 13.25
C ASP A 219 26.13 -18.34 14.32
N ALA A 220 25.92 -19.63 14.03
CA ALA A 220 25.27 -20.56 14.96
C ALA A 220 26.06 -20.75 16.27
N GLU A 221 27.37 -20.51 16.24
CA GLU A 221 28.29 -20.51 17.37
C GLU A 221 28.35 -19.17 18.11
N ASN A 222 27.53 -18.20 17.70
CA ASN A 222 27.45 -16.84 18.23
C ASN A 222 28.76 -16.03 18.09
N LYS A 223 29.46 -16.23 16.97
CA LYS A 223 30.67 -15.50 16.61
C LYS A 223 30.42 -14.63 15.38
N CYS A 224 31.17 -13.54 15.31
CA CYS A 224 31.24 -12.71 14.13
C CYS A 224 32.44 -13.13 13.27
N GLU A 225 32.36 -12.85 11.96
CA GLU A 225 33.49 -13.05 11.05
C GLU A 225 34.74 -12.26 11.47
N ILE A 226 35.91 -12.69 10.99
CA ILE A 226 37.18 -12.02 11.30
C ILE A 226 37.14 -10.56 10.83
N GLY A 227 37.54 -9.65 11.71
CA GLY A 227 37.49 -8.21 11.47
C GLY A 227 36.20 -7.55 11.95
N LEU A 228 35.21 -8.33 12.37
CA LEU A 228 33.97 -7.84 12.98
C LEU A 228 33.94 -8.13 14.49
N LYS A 229 33.26 -7.25 15.23
CA LYS A 229 32.94 -7.43 16.66
C LYS A 229 31.44 -7.52 16.86
N MET A 230 31.06 -8.26 17.90
CA MET A 230 29.67 -8.43 18.31
C MET A 230 29.20 -7.25 19.16
N CYS A 231 28.04 -6.70 18.82
CA CYS A 231 27.35 -5.61 19.50
C CYS A 231 25.93 -6.02 19.90
N GLY A 232 25.40 -5.42 20.97
CA GLY A 232 24.11 -5.80 21.58
C GLY A 232 24.25 -6.71 22.79
N ASN A 233 23.13 -7.19 23.33
CA ASN A 233 23.12 -8.07 24.50
C ASN A 233 23.46 -9.52 24.14
N THR A 234 24.67 -9.94 24.52
CA THR A 234 25.24 -11.27 24.21
C THR A 234 24.93 -12.33 25.28
N LEU A 235 24.33 -11.95 26.41
CA LEU A 235 24.18 -12.84 27.56
C LEU A 235 22.89 -13.66 27.55
N HIS A 236 21.84 -13.13 26.91
CA HIS A 236 20.50 -13.70 27.04
C HIS A 236 19.82 -13.98 25.71
N ASP A 237 20.18 -13.27 24.64
CA ASP A 237 19.46 -13.41 23.37
C ASP A 237 20.24 -12.86 22.17
N PHE A 238 20.94 -13.76 21.46
CA PHE A 238 21.72 -13.42 20.27
C PHE A 238 20.86 -12.91 19.10
N LYS A 239 19.52 -13.01 19.16
CA LYS A 239 18.65 -12.43 18.13
C LYS A 239 18.80 -10.91 18.00
N PHE A 240 19.22 -10.26 19.09
CA PHE A 240 19.49 -8.81 19.13
C PHE A 240 20.96 -8.48 18.89
N ALA A 241 21.83 -9.48 18.79
CA ALA A 241 23.23 -9.27 18.48
C ALA A 241 23.40 -8.91 17.00
N THR A 242 24.43 -8.11 16.75
CA THR A 242 24.78 -7.56 15.43
C THR A 242 26.31 -7.59 15.30
N CYS A 243 26.83 -7.93 14.13
CA CYS A 243 28.25 -7.90 13.85
C CYS A 243 28.59 -6.61 13.09
N VAL A 244 29.51 -5.82 13.62
CA VAL A 244 29.97 -4.56 13.02
C VAL A 244 31.49 -4.55 12.91
N PRO A 245 32.10 -3.72 12.04
CA PRO A 245 33.55 -3.62 11.95
C PRO A 245 34.20 -3.32 13.31
N THR A 246 35.37 -3.91 13.56
CA THR A 246 36.07 -3.79 14.85
C THR A 246 36.33 -2.34 15.25
N ASP A 247 36.60 -1.46 14.28
CA ASP A 247 36.89 -0.04 14.47
C ASP A 247 35.63 0.85 14.54
N SER A 248 34.47 0.35 14.12
CA SER A 248 33.20 1.09 14.16
C SER A 248 32.54 1.04 15.54
N PRO A 249 31.88 2.11 16.01
CA PRO A 249 31.13 2.05 17.27
C PRO A 249 29.94 1.07 17.16
N CYS A 250 29.62 0.40 18.28
CA CYS A 250 28.41 -0.42 18.33
C CYS A 250 27.16 0.45 18.20
N PRO A 251 26.11 0.04 17.48
CA PRO A 251 24.93 0.88 17.31
C PRO A 251 24.16 1.10 18.62
N ILE A 252 23.45 2.22 18.70
CA ILE A 252 22.57 2.54 19.83
C ILE A 252 21.31 1.69 19.74
N THR A 253 20.92 1.05 20.85
CA THR A 253 19.84 0.07 20.94
C THR A 253 18.68 0.50 21.85
N ASP A 254 18.91 1.50 22.71
CA ASP A 254 17.90 1.98 23.65
C ASP A 254 18.13 3.45 24.00
N LEU A 255 17.05 4.22 24.09
CA LEU A 255 17.00 5.59 24.57
C LEU A 255 15.98 5.72 25.70
N ALA A 256 16.29 6.59 26.66
CA ALA A 256 15.39 7.00 27.72
C ALA A 256 15.69 8.45 28.11
N VAL A 257 14.68 9.22 28.52
CA VAL A 257 14.89 10.53 29.13
C VAL A 257 14.39 10.50 30.56
N SER A 258 15.17 11.06 31.49
CA SER A 258 14.82 11.14 32.90
C SER A 258 15.40 12.40 33.52
N SER A 259 14.70 12.95 34.52
CA SER A 259 15.07 14.19 35.20
C SER A 259 15.84 13.99 36.51
N THR A 260 15.74 12.82 37.15
CA THR A 260 16.19 12.67 38.55
C THR A 260 17.07 11.46 38.81
N GLN A 261 16.95 10.36 38.05
CA GLN A 261 17.80 9.18 38.22
C GLN A 261 18.02 8.44 36.89
N SER A 262 19.21 7.85 36.75
CA SER A 262 19.50 6.88 35.69
C SER A 262 18.43 5.79 35.71
N PRO A 263 17.89 5.37 34.55
CA PRO A 263 16.93 4.28 34.49
C PRO A 263 17.49 3.07 35.25
N SER A 264 16.75 2.55 36.25
CA SER A 264 17.18 1.50 37.18
C SER A 264 17.33 0.09 36.55
N LEU A 265 17.66 0.03 35.27
CA LEU A 265 17.56 -1.16 34.43
C LEU A 265 18.78 -2.09 34.48
N GLY A 266 19.75 -1.87 35.37
CA GLY A 266 20.97 -2.70 35.43
C GLY A 266 21.82 -2.67 34.14
N LYS A 267 21.51 -1.76 33.22
CA LYS A 267 22.20 -1.55 31.93
C LYS A 267 23.23 -0.45 32.07
N LYS A 268 24.32 -0.53 31.30
CA LYS A 268 25.26 0.58 31.12
C LYS A 268 24.64 1.57 30.13
N TYR A 269 24.27 2.74 30.64
CA TYR A 269 23.82 3.88 29.86
C TYR A 269 24.88 4.96 29.84
N GLU A 270 25.10 5.54 28.67
CA GLU A 270 25.79 6.80 28.48
C GLU A 270 24.76 7.94 28.63
N LYS A 271 25.22 9.15 28.97
CA LYS A 271 24.34 10.27 29.32
C LYS A 271 24.72 11.54 28.56
N ILE A 272 23.71 12.27 28.08
CA ILE A 272 23.84 13.58 27.42
C ILE A 272 22.83 14.53 28.07
N ALA A 273 23.25 15.75 28.40
CA ALA A 273 22.33 16.77 28.90
C ALA A 273 21.40 17.21 27.76
N LEU A 274 20.09 17.21 28.01
CA LEU A 274 19.11 17.79 27.08
C LEU A 274 18.88 19.26 27.44
N SER A 275 18.48 19.50 28.68
CA SER A 275 18.22 20.82 29.26
C SER A 275 18.61 20.83 30.74
N ASP A 276 18.46 21.98 31.42
CA ASP A 276 18.87 22.17 32.82
C ASP A 276 18.34 21.13 33.83
N SER A 277 17.28 20.39 33.47
CA SER A 277 16.64 19.41 34.35
C SER A 277 16.45 18.01 33.74
N GLN A 278 16.94 17.77 32.52
CA GLN A 278 16.72 16.49 31.84
C GLN A 278 17.97 15.93 31.20
N THR A 279 18.10 14.61 31.27
CA THR A 279 19.21 13.86 30.71
C THR A 279 18.68 12.81 29.75
N LEU A 280 19.23 12.78 28.53
CA LEU A 280 19.09 11.68 27.59
C LEU A 280 20.07 10.57 27.97
N TYR A 281 19.54 9.38 28.18
CA TYR A 281 20.29 8.16 28.40
C TYR A 281 20.23 7.30 27.16
N TYR A 282 21.36 6.79 26.69
CA TYR A 282 21.39 5.83 25.60
C TYR A 282 22.27 4.61 25.91
N SER A 283 21.93 3.46 25.34
CA SER A 283 22.67 2.21 25.54
C SER A 283 22.95 1.49 24.23
N ARG A 284 24.15 0.93 24.11
CA ARG A 284 24.61 0.08 23.00
C ARG A 284 24.54 -1.42 23.34
N ASN A 285 24.09 -1.75 24.55
CA ASN A 285 24.06 -3.10 25.08
C ASN A 285 22.72 -3.37 25.79
N SER A 286 21.64 -3.32 25.01
CA SER A 286 20.29 -3.65 25.49
C SER A 286 19.75 -4.89 24.77
N SER A 287 18.66 -5.46 25.28
CA SER A 287 17.94 -6.59 24.66
C SER A 287 16.99 -6.13 23.55
N HIS A 288 17.41 -5.14 22.76
CA HIS A 288 16.63 -4.57 21.67
C HIS A 288 17.51 -4.44 20.43
N LEU A 289 16.88 -4.50 19.26
CA LEU A 289 17.57 -4.16 18.02
C LEU A 289 17.98 -2.68 18.02
N PRO A 290 18.98 -2.31 17.20
CA PRO A 290 19.39 -0.92 17.05
C PRO A 290 18.21 0.03 16.79
N VAL A 291 18.32 1.26 17.27
CA VAL A 291 17.34 2.32 17.03
C VAL A 291 17.45 2.75 15.56
N ALA A 292 16.35 2.60 14.83
CA ALA A 292 16.25 3.01 13.44
C ALA A 292 15.70 4.45 13.34
N GLU A 293 14.65 4.75 14.10
CA GLU A 293 13.84 5.96 13.93
C GLU A 293 13.40 6.54 15.29
N LEU A 294 13.34 7.87 15.35
CA LEU A 294 12.67 8.61 16.43
C LEU A 294 11.46 9.35 15.85
N LYS A 295 10.36 9.35 16.60
CA LYS A 295 9.11 9.98 16.15
C LYS A 295 8.45 10.74 17.28
N LEU A 296 8.06 11.98 17.00
CA LEU A 296 7.35 12.85 17.93
C LEU A 296 5.87 12.93 17.52
N THR A 297 4.96 12.50 18.39
CA THR A 297 3.51 12.47 18.10
C THR A 297 2.66 12.88 19.30
N GLU A 298 1.50 13.52 19.08
CA GLU A 298 0.56 13.86 20.18
C GLU A 298 -0.08 12.62 20.83
N GLY A 299 -0.40 11.61 20.01
CA GLY A 299 -0.92 10.32 20.42
C GLY A 299 0.12 9.22 20.31
N SER A 300 -0.33 8.00 20.02
CA SER A 300 0.56 6.88 19.69
C SER A 300 0.87 6.86 18.18
N PRO A 301 2.06 6.43 17.74
CA PRO A 301 2.37 6.34 16.32
C PRO A 301 1.42 5.40 15.57
N CYS A 302 0.92 5.84 14.40
CA CYS A 302 0.16 4.99 13.48
C CYS A 302 1.10 4.09 12.68
N ILE A 303 0.57 2.96 12.18
CA ILE A 303 1.29 2.08 11.24
C ILE A 303 1.54 2.77 9.89
N ASP A 304 0.54 3.49 9.36
CA ASP A 304 0.74 4.35 8.20
C ASP A 304 1.44 5.63 8.66
N VAL A 305 2.62 5.90 8.09
CA VAL A 305 3.43 7.07 8.37
C VAL A 305 2.76 8.40 8.04
N HIS A 306 1.77 8.38 7.14
CA HIS A 306 1.00 9.54 6.74
C HIS A 306 -0.25 9.78 7.61
N GLU A 307 -0.52 8.88 8.56
CA GLU A 307 -1.59 9.01 9.55
C GLU A 307 -1.03 9.54 10.87
N PHE A 308 -1.86 10.32 11.57
CA PHE A 308 -1.47 10.99 12.81
C PHE A 308 -2.51 10.71 13.89
N ASP A 309 -2.09 10.10 14.99
CA ASP A 309 -2.94 10.03 16.16
C ASP A 309 -2.92 11.36 16.91
N HIS A 310 -4.12 11.86 17.17
CA HIS A 310 -4.34 13.05 17.98
C HIS A 310 -4.88 12.61 19.33
N ALA A 311 -4.26 13.09 20.41
CA ALA A 311 -4.72 12.84 21.77
C ALA A 311 -6.25 13.03 21.88
N THR A 312 -6.95 11.97 22.29
CA THR A 312 -8.43 11.86 22.20
C THR A 312 -9.19 12.97 22.92
N ARG A 313 -8.52 13.69 23.84
CA ARG A 313 -9.10 14.75 24.68
C ARG A 313 -8.81 16.18 24.21
N SER A 314 -8.04 16.37 23.13
CA SER A 314 -7.78 17.72 22.62
C SER A 314 -9.03 18.30 21.96
N ARG A 315 -9.61 19.34 22.57
CA ARG A 315 -10.73 20.10 21.96
C ARG A 315 -10.32 20.71 20.62
N PHE A 316 -9.02 20.95 20.44
CA PHE A 316 -8.42 21.54 19.25
C PHE A 316 -8.14 20.55 18.14
N LYS A 317 -8.40 19.25 18.36
CA LYS A 317 -8.40 18.25 17.28
C LYS A 317 -9.19 18.75 16.08
N LYS A 318 -10.32 19.44 16.29
CA LYS A 318 -11.18 20.04 15.25
C LYS A 318 -10.53 21.14 14.40
N LEU A 319 -9.38 21.69 14.79
CA LEU A 319 -8.67 22.69 14.00
C LEU A 319 -7.44 22.11 13.29
N SER A 320 -7.02 20.87 13.57
CA SER A 320 -5.88 20.25 12.86
C SER A 320 -6.17 20.18 11.35
N ARG A 321 -5.23 20.56 10.47
CA ARG A 321 -5.44 20.40 9.02
C ARG A 321 -5.65 18.94 8.61
N ASN A 322 -5.21 18.00 9.44
CA ASN A 322 -5.31 16.55 9.24
C ASN A 322 -6.41 15.86 10.07
N ILE A 323 -7.46 16.55 10.54
CA ILE A 323 -8.58 15.97 11.35
C ILE A 323 -9.07 14.61 10.85
N LYS A 324 -9.11 14.41 9.52
CA LYS A 324 -9.65 13.20 8.90
C LYS A 324 -8.72 11.97 9.00
N LYS A 325 -7.45 12.16 9.37
CA LYS A 325 -6.41 11.14 9.36
C LYS A 325 -5.97 10.75 10.78
N GLY A 326 -6.93 10.31 11.62
CA GLY A 326 -6.54 9.43 12.72
C GLY A 326 -5.88 8.16 12.17
N CYS A 327 -5.39 7.27 13.02
CA CYS A 327 -4.99 5.95 12.53
C CYS A 327 -6.24 5.23 11.99
N ASN A 328 -6.43 5.24 10.67
CA ASN A 328 -7.56 4.62 9.99
C ASN A 328 -7.14 3.32 9.30
N THR A 329 -5.84 3.05 9.24
CA THR A 329 -5.32 1.77 8.75
C THR A 329 -5.84 0.64 9.65
N ILE A 330 -6.70 -0.19 9.07
CA ILE A 330 -7.26 -1.37 9.73
C ILE A 330 -6.49 -2.59 9.26
N LEU A 331 -5.89 -3.29 10.20
CA LEU A 331 -5.24 -4.58 10.00
C LEU A 331 -6.02 -5.60 10.84
N GLU A 332 -6.62 -6.61 10.18
CA GLU A 332 -7.43 -7.65 10.83
C GLU A 332 -8.57 -7.15 11.76
N ASN A 333 -9.18 -6.00 11.44
CA ASN A 333 -10.31 -5.38 12.15
C ASN A 333 -9.98 -4.57 13.41
N ASP A 334 -8.69 -4.34 13.71
CA ASP A 334 -8.30 -3.40 14.75
C ASP A 334 -7.62 -2.16 14.14
N VAL A 335 -7.95 -0.99 14.69
CA VAL A 335 -7.15 0.23 14.48
C VAL A 335 -5.81 -0.04 15.14
N LEU A 336 -4.77 -0.18 14.33
CA LEU A 336 -3.46 -0.54 14.84
C LEU A 336 -2.60 0.70 15.02
N TYR A 337 -2.22 0.93 16.28
CA TYR A 337 -1.02 1.67 16.59
C TYR A 337 0.19 0.80 16.29
N ASP A 338 1.29 1.42 15.91
CA ASP A 338 2.53 0.70 15.65
C ASP A 338 3.21 0.35 17.00
N GLU A 339 2.92 -0.84 17.49
CA GLU A 339 3.46 -1.38 18.76
C GLU A 339 4.99 -1.56 18.74
N ARG A 340 5.65 -1.39 17.57
CA ARG A 340 7.12 -1.41 17.46
C ARG A 340 7.75 -0.13 18.02
N TYR A 341 6.95 0.93 18.19
CA TYR A 341 7.39 2.13 18.87
C TYR A 341 7.35 1.96 20.38
N ARG A 342 8.45 2.35 21.02
CA ARG A 342 8.58 2.39 22.47
C ARG A 342 8.62 3.83 22.92
N PHE A 343 7.83 4.13 23.94
CA PHE A 343 7.79 5.44 24.55
C PHE A 343 9.15 5.77 25.19
N VAL A 344 9.67 6.96 24.90
CA VAL A 344 10.93 7.49 25.46
C VAL A 344 10.63 8.53 26.52
N THR A 345 9.85 9.55 26.17
CA THR A 345 9.45 10.63 27.08
C THR A 345 8.22 11.36 26.55
N SER A 346 7.59 12.16 27.42
CA SER A 346 6.55 13.10 27.06
C SER A 346 7.05 14.51 27.34
N GLU A 347 6.90 15.38 26.35
CA GLU A 347 7.09 16.81 26.49
C GLU A 347 5.75 17.52 26.54
N ASP A 348 5.59 18.41 27.52
CA ASP A 348 4.52 19.39 27.47
C ASP A 348 4.78 20.28 26.26
N ASN A 349 3.92 20.21 25.24
CA ASN A 349 4.03 20.91 23.95
C ASN A 349 4.03 22.46 24.08
N TYR A 350 4.05 22.96 25.31
CA TYR A 350 3.88 24.35 25.69
C TYR A 350 4.96 25.26 25.11
N GLU A 351 6.20 24.79 24.92
CA GLU A 351 7.29 25.65 24.44
C GLU A 351 7.20 25.97 22.93
N ILE A 352 6.85 24.98 22.09
CA ILE A 352 6.69 25.18 20.63
C ILE A 352 5.56 26.19 20.35
N ILE A 353 4.48 26.12 21.13
CA ILE A 353 3.28 26.96 20.97
C ILE A 353 3.43 28.32 21.64
N LYS A 354 4.29 28.43 22.67
CA LYS A 354 4.49 29.65 23.47
C LYS A 354 4.90 30.87 22.65
N SER A 355 5.58 30.63 21.53
CA SER A 355 5.96 31.69 20.58
C SER A 355 4.75 32.46 20.01
N GLN A 356 3.53 31.93 20.15
CA GLN A 356 2.28 32.59 19.78
C GLN A 356 1.42 32.90 21.02
N ALA A 357 1.63 34.08 21.62
CA ALA A 357 1.04 34.56 22.88
C ALA A 357 -0.50 34.43 23.03
N HIS A 358 -1.26 34.21 21.95
CA HIS A 358 -2.71 34.03 22.00
C HIS A 358 -3.18 32.59 22.27
N TRP A 359 -2.28 31.61 22.18
CA TRP A 359 -2.64 30.18 22.27
C TRP A 359 -2.61 29.62 23.69
N GLU A 360 -1.84 30.23 24.60
CA GLU A 360 -1.65 29.75 25.98
C GLU A 360 -2.97 29.58 26.73
N LYS A 361 -3.93 30.49 26.52
CA LYS A 361 -5.24 30.49 27.20
C LYS A 361 -6.24 29.53 26.56
N ALA A 362 -6.02 29.14 25.31
CA ALA A 362 -6.94 28.33 24.54
C ALA A 362 -6.60 26.83 24.66
N TRP A 363 -5.36 26.43 24.39
CA TRP A 363 -4.97 25.01 24.34
C TRP A 363 -4.98 24.30 25.69
N GLY A 364 -4.80 25.03 26.80
CA GLY A 364 -4.63 24.42 28.11
C GLY A 364 -3.45 23.43 28.15
N LYS A 365 -3.24 22.78 29.29
CA LYS A 365 -2.20 21.74 29.47
C LYS A 365 -2.48 20.43 28.70
N ALA A 366 -3.21 20.47 27.58
CA ALA A 366 -3.95 19.30 27.08
C ALA A 366 -3.34 18.55 25.88
N SER A 367 -2.27 19.05 25.26
CA SER A 367 -1.52 18.30 24.24
C SER A 367 -0.09 18.09 24.72
N THR A 368 0.23 16.86 25.10
CA THR A 368 1.60 16.41 25.30
C THR A 368 2.09 15.82 23.99
N MET A 369 3.30 16.18 23.57
CA MET A 369 3.99 15.47 22.49
C MET A 369 4.79 14.34 23.13
N ASN A 370 4.65 13.14 22.60
CA ASN A 370 5.34 11.96 23.07
C ASN A 370 6.45 11.64 22.09
N LEU A 371 7.67 11.49 22.60
CA LEU A 371 8.79 10.96 21.86
C LEU A 371 8.75 9.44 21.94
N TYR A 372 8.78 8.81 20.77
CA TYR A 372 8.94 7.38 20.63
C TYR A 372 10.21 7.05 19.88
N GLN A 373 10.79 5.92 20.22
CA GLN A 373 11.85 5.28 19.44
C GLN A 373 11.30 4.02 18.79
N ARG A 374 11.81 3.69 17.60
CA ARG A 374 11.55 2.43 16.93
C ARG A 374 12.87 1.75 16.63
N SER A 375 12.98 0.51 17.07
CA SER A 375 14.09 -0.36 16.70
C SER A 375 13.87 -0.92 15.29
N TYR A 376 14.91 -1.48 14.67
CA TYR A 376 14.73 -2.20 13.40
C TYR A 376 13.65 -3.28 13.50
N ILE A 377 12.95 -3.47 12.39
CA ILE A 377 12.06 -4.61 12.19
C ILE A 377 12.90 -5.88 12.22
N GLN A 378 12.57 -6.77 13.14
CA GLN A 378 13.29 -8.03 13.32
C GLN A 378 13.10 -8.95 12.12
N TRP A 379 14.17 -9.68 11.78
CA TRP A 379 14.12 -10.88 10.94
C TRP A 379 14.55 -12.10 11.76
N GLY A 380 13.77 -13.17 11.71
CA GLY A 380 13.97 -14.41 12.44
C GLY A 380 15.24 -15.12 11.97
N SER A 381 16.06 -15.57 12.90
CA SER A 381 17.29 -16.34 12.64
C SER A 381 17.02 -17.61 11.83
N GLU A 382 15.89 -18.26 12.11
CA GLU A 382 15.39 -19.46 11.45
C GLU A 382 15.18 -19.26 9.94
N CYS A 383 14.86 -18.04 9.50
CA CYS A 383 14.66 -17.75 8.09
C CYS A 383 15.99 -17.60 7.33
N TYR A 384 17.04 -17.09 7.98
CA TYR A 384 18.38 -17.09 7.39
C TYR A 384 18.87 -18.51 7.10
N ALA A 385 18.58 -19.47 7.98
CA ALA A 385 18.97 -20.88 7.79
C ALA A 385 18.29 -21.53 6.57
N ASN A 386 17.06 -21.12 6.26
CA ASN A 386 16.31 -21.61 5.11
C ASN A 386 16.63 -20.85 3.81
N LYS A 387 17.71 -20.06 3.78
CA LYS A 387 18.09 -19.16 2.68
C LYS A 387 17.04 -18.08 2.36
N LEU A 388 16.07 -17.85 3.24
CA LEU A 388 15.14 -16.72 3.16
C LEU A 388 15.80 -15.49 3.79
N SER A 389 16.81 -14.95 3.10
CA SER A 389 17.49 -13.75 3.57
C SER A 389 16.57 -12.53 3.43
N PRO A 390 16.63 -11.56 4.37
CA PRO A 390 15.88 -10.32 4.23
C PRO A 390 16.39 -9.52 3.03
N VAL A 391 17.63 -9.70 2.59
CA VAL A 391 18.19 -9.07 1.39
C VAL A 391 17.57 -9.63 0.12
N GLU A 392 17.44 -10.95 0.00
CA GLU A 392 16.79 -11.58 -1.14
C GLU A 392 15.30 -11.29 -1.14
N THR A 393 14.65 -11.37 0.02
CA THR A 393 13.27 -10.93 0.19
C THR A 393 13.12 -9.46 -0.18
N PHE A 394 14.02 -8.60 0.31
CA PHE A 394 14.04 -7.18 -0.01
C PHE A 394 14.28 -6.97 -1.50
N ASN A 395 15.20 -7.67 -2.16
CA ASN A 395 15.47 -7.51 -3.58
C ASN A 395 14.32 -8.03 -4.44
N ASN A 396 13.68 -9.13 -4.04
CA ASN A 396 12.52 -9.69 -4.72
C ASN A 396 11.33 -8.74 -4.57
N ILE A 397 11.06 -8.25 -3.36
CA ILE A 397 9.98 -7.29 -3.14
C ILE A 397 10.37 -5.89 -3.63
N ALA A 398 11.64 -5.49 -3.68
CA ALA A 398 12.11 -4.23 -4.26
C ALA A 398 12.14 -4.28 -5.78
N ALA A 399 12.27 -5.46 -6.38
CA ALA A 399 11.95 -5.66 -7.79
C ALA A 399 10.44 -5.47 -8.00
N VAL A 400 9.61 -5.96 -7.07
CA VAL A 400 8.17 -5.64 -7.03
C VAL A 400 7.91 -4.15 -6.74
N ASP A 401 8.71 -3.53 -5.88
CA ASP A 401 8.62 -2.14 -5.40
C ASP A 401 9.47 -1.16 -6.20
N SER A 402 10.03 -1.62 -7.32
CA SER A 402 10.18 -0.79 -8.50
C SER A 402 8.77 -0.48 -9.02
N VAL A 403 7.93 0.10 -8.18
CA VAL A 403 6.55 0.49 -8.44
C VAL A 403 6.53 1.47 -9.58
N ASN A 404 7.59 2.23 -9.82
CA ASN A 404 7.69 2.98 -11.07
C ASN A 404 7.64 2.04 -12.28
N THR A 405 8.29 0.89 -12.25
CA THR A 405 8.23 -0.14 -13.30
C THR A 405 6.87 -0.84 -13.34
N TRP A 406 6.30 -1.25 -12.22
CA TRP A 406 4.98 -1.90 -12.17
C TRP A 406 3.83 -0.96 -12.54
N GLN A 407 3.80 0.22 -11.93
CA GLN A 407 2.87 1.27 -12.26
C GLN A 407 3.05 1.70 -13.71
N SER A 408 4.29 1.75 -14.22
CA SER A 408 4.51 1.96 -15.66
C SER A 408 3.97 0.80 -16.49
N MET A 409 4.22 -0.46 -16.14
CA MET A 409 3.69 -1.62 -16.87
C MET A 409 2.16 -1.65 -16.85
N PHE A 410 1.52 -1.43 -15.71
CA PHE A 410 0.07 -1.32 -15.58
C PHE A 410 -0.48 -0.11 -16.34
N ASN A 411 0.20 1.03 -16.30
CA ASN A 411 -0.16 2.20 -17.09
C ASN A 411 -0.01 1.91 -18.59
N TYR A 412 1.03 1.21 -19.02
CA TYR A 412 1.23 0.81 -20.42
C TYR A 412 0.18 -0.20 -20.87
N VAL A 413 -0.16 -1.20 -20.05
CA VAL A 413 -1.23 -2.18 -20.33
C VAL A 413 -2.60 -1.49 -20.37
N SER A 414 -2.88 -0.59 -19.43
CA SER A 414 -4.13 0.18 -19.38
C SER A 414 -4.24 1.14 -20.56
N LEU A 415 -3.16 1.86 -20.89
CA LEU A 415 -3.08 2.75 -22.04
C LEU A 415 -3.21 1.95 -23.35
N ALA A 416 -2.53 0.82 -23.46
CA ALA A 416 -2.67 -0.10 -24.58
C ALA A 416 -4.11 -0.62 -24.68
N ASN A 417 -4.77 -0.94 -23.58
CA ASN A 417 -6.18 -1.36 -23.57
C ASN A 417 -7.12 -0.25 -24.07
N ILE A 418 -6.91 0.99 -23.62
CA ILE A 418 -7.73 2.14 -24.01
C ILE A 418 -7.50 2.50 -25.49
N LEU A 419 -6.23 2.70 -25.90
CA LEU A 419 -5.88 3.08 -27.27
C LEU A 419 -6.27 1.98 -28.27
N VAL A 420 -5.78 0.78 -27.97
CA VAL A 420 -6.35 -0.54 -28.23
C VAL A 420 -7.76 -0.59 -28.78
N SER A 421 -8.64 -0.72 -27.79
CA SER A 421 -9.94 -1.30 -27.96
C SER A 421 -11.02 -0.22 -27.97
N CYS A 422 -10.80 0.92 -27.30
CA CYS A 422 -11.74 2.04 -27.32
C CYS A 422 -11.50 2.97 -28.52
N CYS A 423 -10.27 3.47 -28.71
CA CYS A 423 -10.01 4.52 -29.71
C CYS A 423 -9.95 3.96 -31.14
N ILE A 424 -9.22 2.87 -31.35
CA ILE A 424 -9.00 2.36 -32.71
C ILE A 424 -10.12 1.42 -33.11
N PHE A 425 -10.45 0.40 -32.32
CA PHE A 425 -11.48 -0.56 -32.75
C PHE A 425 -12.89 -0.03 -32.53
N GLY A 426 -13.24 0.40 -31.31
CA GLY A 426 -14.59 0.84 -30.97
C GLY A 426 -15.05 2.00 -31.86
N LEU A 427 -14.33 3.13 -31.83
CA LEU A 427 -14.74 4.32 -32.57
C LEU A 427 -14.62 4.16 -34.09
N VAL A 428 -13.51 3.63 -34.62
CA VAL A 428 -13.35 3.51 -36.08
C VAL A 428 -14.32 2.47 -36.66
N SER A 429 -14.54 1.34 -35.99
CA SER A 429 -15.52 0.33 -36.44
C SER A 429 -16.95 0.88 -36.39
N LEU A 430 -17.30 1.63 -35.34
CA LEU A 430 -18.61 2.31 -35.25
C LEU A 430 -18.78 3.34 -36.35
N ILE A 431 -17.76 4.17 -36.63
CA ILE A 431 -17.81 5.18 -37.69
C ILE A 431 -17.97 4.50 -39.06
N ILE A 432 -17.17 3.46 -39.37
CA ILE A 432 -17.23 2.73 -40.64
C ILE A 432 -18.60 2.05 -40.80
N THR A 433 -19.10 1.41 -39.75
CA THR A 433 -20.41 0.73 -39.78
C THR A 433 -21.54 1.72 -39.97
N SER A 434 -21.52 2.85 -39.24
CA SER A 434 -22.51 3.93 -39.37
C SER A 434 -22.49 4.54 -40.77
N TYR A 435 -21.30 4.77 -41.33
CA TYR A 435 -21.12 5.28 -42.68
C TYR A 435 -21.67 4.31 -43.75
N LYS A 436 -21.46 3.00 -43.59
CA LYS A 436 -22.02 1.98 -44.48
C LYS A 436 -23.55 1.94 -44.47
N ILE A 437 -24.15 2.10 -43.30
CA ILE A 437 -25.61 2.17 -43.13
C ILE A 437 -26.14 3.42 -43.83
N LEU A 438 -25.50 4.58 -43.64
CA LEU A 438 -25.93 5.85 -44.25
C LEU A 438 -25.84 5.86 -45.78
N LEU A 439 -24.86 5.17 -46.37
CA LEU A 439 -24.64 5.17 -47.84
C LEU A 439 -25.35 4.05 -48.61
N GLY A 440 -26.25 3.27 -47.98
CA GLY A 440 -26.99 2.23 -48.69
C GLY A 440 -26.10 1.13 -49.29
N GLY A 441 -24.98 0.80 -48.63
CA GLY A 441 -24.27 -0.46 -48.89
C GLY A 441 -23.31 -0.54 -50.08
N LYS A 442 -23.05 0.55 -50.83
CA LYS A 442 -22.00 0.58 -51.88
C LYS A 442 -20.72 1.28 -51.39
N PRO A 443 -19.87 0.63 -50.56
CA PRO A 443 -18.64 1.24 -50.10
C PRO A 443 -17.70 1.49 -51.28
N GLY A 444 -17.16 2.71 -51.38
CA GLY A 444 -16.07 3.00 -52.30
C GLY A 444 -14.85 2.13 -52.02
N LYS A 445 -13.98 1.93 -53.03
CA LYS A 445 -12.75 1.11 -52.92
C LYS A 445 -11.90 1.46 -51.68
N TRP A 446 -11.90 2.73 -51.29
CA TRP A 446 -11.15 3.23 -50.13
C TRP A 446 -11.65 2.65 -48.80
N VAL A 447 -12.97 2.50 -48.62
CA VAL A 447 -13.56 1.93 -47.40
C VAL A 447 -13.12 0.47 -47.22
N GLY A 448 -13.12 -0.32 -48.31
CA GLY A 448 -12.66 -1.71 -48.26
C GLY A 448 -11.18 -1.85 -47.90
N TRP A 449 -10.33 -0.92 -48.37
CA TRP A 449 -8.92 -0.89 -47.98
C TRP A 449 -8.74 -0.54 -46.50
N PHE A 450 -9.44 0.49 -45.99
CA PHE A 450 -9.40 0.87 -44.58
C PHE A 450 -9.88 -0.26 -43.65
N GLU A 451 -10.91 -1.00 -44.04
CA GLU A 451 -11.37 -2.15 -43.27
C GLU A 451 -10.28 -3.21 -43.15
N GLN A 452 -9.64 -3.58 -44.25
CA GLN A 452 -8.56 -4.56 -44.21
C GLN A 452 -7.38 -4.11 -43.35
N LEU A 453 -7.00 -2.83 -43.44
CA LEU A 453 -5.93 -2.25 -42.63
C LEU A 453 -6.31 -2.26 -41.14
N SER A 454 -7.53 -1.81 -40.82
CA SER A 454 -8.07 -1.81 -39.46
C SER A 454 -8.06 -3.20 -38.86
N TYR A 455 -8.56 -4.22 -39.57
CA TYR A 455 -8.56 -5.61 -39.08
C TYR A 455 -7.16 -6.13 -38.81
N LYS A 456 -6.21 -5.92 -39.73
CA LYS A 456 -4.81 -6.34 -39.54
C LYS A 456 -4.19 -5.68 -38.32
N TRP A 457 -4.39 -4.37 -38.18
CA TRP A 457 -3.89 -3.61 -37.05
C TRP A 457 -4.49 -4.09 -35.72
N THR A 458 -5.80 -4.31 -35.66
CA THR A 458 -6.48 -4.83 -34.47
C THR A 458 -5.91 -6.18 -34.07
N ILE A 459 -5.78 -7.12 -35.01
CA ILE A 459 -5.19 -8.44 -34.71
C ILE A 459 -3.76 -8.29 -34.16
N SER A 460 -2.91 -7.49 -34.81
CA SER A 460 -1.53 -7.24 -34.36
C SER A 460 -1.47 -6.65 -32.96
N MET A 461 -2.32 -5.66 -32.66
CA MET A 461 -2.36 -5.04 -31.34
C MET A 461 -2.97 -5.95 -30.27
N SER A 462 -3.95 -6.79 -30.62
CA SER A 462 -4.48 -7.84 -29.74
C SER A 462 -3.39 -8.84 -29.35
N PHE A 463 -2.52 -9.24 -30.29
CA PHE A 463 -1.34 -10.06 -29.98
C PHE A 463 -0.36 -9.37 -29.04
N LEU A 464 -0.02 -8.10 -29.31
CA LEU A 464 0.87 -7.33 -28.43
C LEU A 464 0.29 -7.23 -27.01
N LYS A 465 -1.02 -6.98 -26.89
CA LYS A 465 -1.72 -6.95 -25.61
C LYS A 465 -1.62 -8.30 -24.88
N ILE A 466 -1.87 -9.42 -25.56
CA ILE A 466 -1.76 -10.76 -24.98
C ILE A 466 -0.35 -11.01 -24.45
N LEU A 467 0.68 -10.63 -25.21
CA LEU A 467 2.08 -10.73 -24.77
C LEU A 467 2.32 -9.89 -23.51
N LEU A 468 1.89 -8.63 -23.49
CA LEU A 468 2.05 -7.76 -22.31
C LEU A 468 1.35 -8.32 -21.08
N VAL A 469 0.09 -8.76 -21.21
CA VAL A 469 -0.66 -9.36 -20.09
C VAL A 469 0.00 -10.67 -19.64
N TYR A 470 0.49 -11.49 -20.56
CA TYR A 470 1.24 -12.70 -20.23
C TYR A 470 2.51 -12.40 -19.42
N PHE A 471 3.29 -11.39 -19.83
CA PHE A 471 4.46 -10.94 -19.09
C PHE A 471 4.07 -10.44 -17.69
N CYS A 472 3.00 -9.64 -17.56
CA CYS A 472 2.49 -9.19 -16.26
C CYS A 472 2.10 -10.37 -15.36
N VAL A 473 1.32 -11.33 -15.86
CA VAL A 473 0.90 -12.51 -15.10
C VAL A 473 2.09 -13.37 -14.68
N SER A 474 3.03 -13.62 -15.59
CA SER A 474 4.22 -14.43 -15.31
C SER A 474 5.13 -13.76 -14.28
N TYR A 475 5.26 -12.43 -14.39
CA TYR A 475 6.01 -11.63 -13.43
C TYR A 475 5.33 -11.66 -12.05
N ILE A 476 4.00 -11.42 -11.96
CA ILE A 476 3.25 -11.54 -10.70
C ILE A 476 3.43 -12.92 -10.08
N ASP A 477 3.26 -13.99 -10.86
CA ASP A 477 3.34 -15.37 -10.35
C ASP A 477 4.73 -15.69 -9.77
N HIS A 478 5.80 -15.18 -10.40
CA HIS A 478 7.16 -15.36 -9.90
C HIS A 478 7.34 -14.77 -8.49
N TYR A 479 7.01 -13.49 -8.29
CA TYR A 479 7.22 -12.83 -6.99
C TYR A 479 6.17 -13.17 -5.94
N GLN A 480 4.95 -13.52 -6.37
CA GLN A 480 3.87 -13.89 -5.47
C GLN A 480 4.25 -15.13 -4.64
N GLN A 481 4.91 -16.12 -5.25
CA GLN A 481 5.30 -17.34 -4.54
C GLN A 481 6.28 -17.03 -3.41
N ASP A 482 7.31 -16.24 -3.69
CA ASP A 482 8.31 -15.81 -2.70
C ASP A 482 7.65 -15.06 -1.53
N ILE A 483 6.76 -14.10 -1.82
CA ILE A 483 6.09 -13.31 -0.78
C ILE A 483 5.18 -14.20 0.09
N ILE A 484 4.45 -15.14 -0.53
CA ILE A 484 3.60 -16.08 0.20
C ILE A 484 4.45 -16.98 1.11
N GLU A 485 5.55 -17.53 0.59
CA GLU A 485 6.46 -18.41 1.35
C GLU A 485 7.08 -17.67 2.54
N VAL A 486 7.58 -16.46 2.32
CA VAL A 486 8.13 -15.60 3.37
C VAL A 486 7.07 -15.26 4.43
N SER A 487 5.85 -14.89 4.00
CA SER A 487 4.76 -14.55 4.92
C SER A 487 4.29 -15.77 5.74
N ALA A 488 4.33 -16.97 5.15
CA ALA A 488 3.97 -18.23 5.81
C ALA A 488 5.02 -18.67 6.83
N SER A 489 6.29 -18.35 6.56
CA SER A 489 7.43 -18.67 7.43
C SER A 489 7.51 -17.78 8.68
N MET A 490 6.70 -16.72 8.76
CA MET A 490 6.64 -15.78 9.88
C MET A 490 8.00 -15.17 10.24
N CYS A 491 8.82 -14.86 9.24
CA CYS A 491 10.20 -14.41 9.40
C CYS A 491 10.35 -13.06 10.10
N SER A 492 9.30 -12.30 10.34
CA SER A 492 9.40 -10.96 10.94
C SER A 492 8.49 -10.77 12.15
N ASP A 493 8.35 -9.54 12.62
CA ASP A 493 7.37 -9.20 13.65
C ASP A 493 5.93 -9.40 13.13
N LYS A 494 4.97 -9.44 14.07
CA LYS A 494 3.56 -9.69 13.75
C LYS A 494 2.99 -8.72 12.72
N ILE A 495 3.30 -7.42 12.84
CA ILE A 495 2.79 -6.38 11.93
C ILE A 495 3.38 -6.60 10.54
N THR A 496 4.71 -6.76 10.46
CA THR A 496 5.41 -6.96 9.19
C THR A 496 4.94 -8.22 8.47
N ASN A 497 4.83 -9.36 9.17
CA ASN A 497 4.29 -10.61 8.59
C ASN A 497 2.86 -10.42 8.08
N GLN A 498 2.04 -9.65 8.79
CA GLN A 498 0.67 -9.37 8.37
C GLN A 498 0.60 -8.44 7.15
N CYS A 499 1.50 -7.45 7.06
CA CYS A 499 1.67 -6.63 5.86
C CYS A 499 2.09 -7.49 4.66
N LEU A 500 3.08 -8.37 4.83
CA LEU A 500 3.54 -9.31 3.78
C LEU A 500 2.43 -10.26 3.33
N LYS A 501 1.64 -10.79 4.27
CA LYS A 501 0.49 -11.65 3.96
C LYS A 501 -0.60 -10.91 3.19
N THR A 502 -0.90 -9.67 3.58
CA THR A 502 -1.87 -8.80 2.89
C THR A 502 -1.38 -8.46 1.48
N LEU A 503 -0.09 -8.18 1.31
CA LEU A 503 0.54 -7.97 0.01
C LEU A 503 0.43 -9.24 -0.86
N GLY A 504 0.82 -10.41 -0.35
CA GLY A 504 0.74 -11.67 -1.07
C GLY A 504 -0.70 -12.02 -1.48
N SER A 505 -1.68 -11.73 -0.63
CA SER A 505 -3.11 -11.90 -0.95
C SER A 505 -3.56 -10.93 -2.04
N SER A 506 -3.08 -9.68 -2.02
CA SER A 506 -3.42 -8.67 -3.02
C SER A 506 -2.78 -8.96 -4.38
N LEU A 507 -1.58 -9.54 -4.39
CA LEU A 507 -0.92 -10.04 -5.60
C LEU A 507 -1.67 -11.24 -6.18
N LEU A 508 -2.12 -12.18 -5.35
CA LEU A 508 -2.95 -13.31 -5.80
C LEU A 508 -4.25 -12.82 -6.46
N ASP A 509 -4.93 -11.89 -5.80
CA ASP A 509 -6.15 -11.27 -6.32
C ASP A 509 -5.89 -10.55 -7.66
N SER A 510 -4.81 -9.77 -7.75
CA SER A 510 -4.39 -9.08 -8.97
C SER A 510 -4.12 -10.08 -10.09
N ARG A 511 -3.43 -11.18 -9.80
CA ARG A 511 -3.15 -12.26 -10.75
C ARG A 511 -4.44 -12.88 -11.27
N GLU A 512 -5.42 -13.14 -10.42
CA GLU A 512 -6.72 -13.69 -10.85
C GLU A 512 -7.44 -12.73 -11.80
N ASP A 513 -7.42 -11.43 -11.50
CA ASP A 513 -8.03 -10.40 -12.33
C ASP A 513 -7.30 -10.27 -13.68
N ASP A 514 -5.96 -10.31 -13.70
CA ASP A 514 -5.16 -10.28 -14.93
C ASP A 514 -5.31 -11.56 -15.78
N LEU A 515 -5.38 -12.74 -15.15
CA LEU A 515 -5.69 -14.00 -15.83
C LEU A 515 -7.10 -13.99 -16.44
N PHE A 516 -8.06 -13.33 -15.80
CA PHE A 516 -9.40 -13.16 -16.35
C PHE A 516 -9.38 -12.25 -17.58
N VAL A 517 -8.66 -11.11 -17.51
CA VAL A 517 -8.43 -10.21 -18.66
C VAL A 517 -7.72 -10.94 -19.80
N PHE A 518 -6.71 -11.77 -19.50
CA PHE A 518 -6.02 -12.60 -20.46
C PHE A 518 -6.97 -13.54 -21.21
N LYS A 519 -7.80 -14.29 -20.48
CA LYS A 519 -8.80 -15.22 -21.06
C LYS A 519 -9.80 -14.49 -21.96
N ILE A 520 -10.33 -13.35 -21.51
CA ILE A 520 -11.23 -12.53 -22.32
C ILE A 520 -10.54 -12.06 -23.60
N THR A 521 -9.30 -11.58 -23.50
CA THR A 521 -8.56 -11.07 -24.66
C THR A 521 -8.26 -12.18 -25.67
N MET A 522 -7.92 -13.38 -25.20
CA MET A 522 -7.73 -14.56 -26.07
C MET A 522 -9.04 -14.95 -26.79
N LEU A 523 -10.17 -14.94 -26.08
CA LEU A 523 -11.49 -15.21 -26.68
C LEU A 523 -11.86 -14.16 -27.72
N MET A 524 -11.60 -12.88 -27.44
CA MET A 524 -11.83 -11.79 -28.39
C MET A 524 -10.96 -11.93 -29.63
N LEU A 525 -9.67 -12.22 -29.48
CA LEU A 525 -8.76 -12.45 -30.60
C LEU A 525 -9.25 -13.63 -31.47
N ALA A 526 -9.66 -14.74 -30.84
CA ALA A 526 -10.21 -15.88 -31.57
C ALA A 526 -11.45 -15.47 -32.39
N PHE A 527 -12.34 -14.67 -31.80
CA PHE A 527 -13.52 -14.15 -32.48
C PHE A 527 -13.17 -13.20 -33.64
N GLU A 528 -12.20 -12.31 -33.45
CA GLU A 528 -11.68 -11.40 -34.49
C GLU A 528 -11.07 -12.18 -35.66
N VAL A 529 -10.27 -13.21 -35.37
CA VAL A 529 -9.67 -14.08 -36.39
C VAL A 529 -10.74 -14.84 -37.17
N ILE A 530 -11.75 -15.39 -36.49
CA ILE A 530 -12.88 -16.07 -37.15
C ILE A 530 -13.63 -15.10 -38.07
N ASN A 531 -13.92 -13.88 -37.58
CA ASN A 531 -14.60 -12.86 -38.38
C ASN A 531 -13.76 -12.39 -39.57
N PHE A 532 -12.44 -12.35 -39.43
CA PHE A 532 -11.52 -12.02 -40.53
C PHE A 532 -11.44 -13.13 -41.58
N LEU A 533 -11.45 -14.40 -41.17
CA LEU A 533 -11.33 -15.55 -42.07
C LEU A 533 -12.64 -15.91 -42.78
N THR A 534 -13.79 -15.69 -42.14
CA THR A 534 -15.11 -16.11 -42.66
C THR A 534 -15.38 -15.57 -44.09
N PRO A 535 -15.19 -14.27 -44.41
CA PRO A 535 -15.41 -13.76 -45.77
C PRO A 535 -14.48 -14.38 -46.81
N LYS A 536 -13.22 -14.67 -46.45
CA LYS A 536 -12.26 -15.31 -47.35
C LYS A 536 -12.66 -16.75 -47.66
N ILE A 537 -13.08 -17.50 -46.65
CA ILE A 537 -13.56 -18.88 -46.81
C ILE A 537 -14.79 -18.90 -47.72
N VAL A 538 -15.77 -18.01 -47.48
CA VAL A 538 -16.96 -17.89 -48.33
C VAL A 538 -16.58 -17.54 -49.78
N HIS A 539 -15.63 -16.63 -49.99
CA HIS A 539 -15.18 -16.27 -51.34
C HIS A 539 -14.50 -17.44 -52.06
N LEU A 540 -13.61 -18.17 -51.37
CA LEU A 540 -12.95 -19.35 -51.92
C LEU A 540 -13.96 -20.44 -52.28
N ARG A 541 -14.97 -20.68 -51.43
CA ARG A 541 -16.07 -21.62 -51.73
C ARG A 541 -16.87 -21.18 -52.96
N LYS A 542 -17.23 -19.89 -53.08
CA LYS A 542 -17.92 -19.35 -54.26
C LYS A 542 -17.10 -19.48 -55.55
N GLN A 543 -15.77 -19.35 -55.47
CA GLN A 543 -14.90 -19.58 -56.64
C GLN A 543 -14.85 -21.06 -57.01
N GLN A 544 -14.79 -21.96 -56.03
CA GLN A 544 -14.80 -23.41 -56.26
C GLN A 544 -16.13 -23.89 -56.86
N SER A 545 -17.27 -23.43 -56.35
CA SER A 545 -18.58 -23.81 -56.88
C SER A 545 -18.81 -23.32 -58.31
N LYS A 546 -18.23 -22.17 -58.69
CA LYS A 546 -18.22 -21.71 -60.09
C LYS A 546 -17.37 -22.58 -61.00
N LYS A 547 -16.23 -23.10 -60.53
CA LYS A 547 -15.40 -24.03 -61.30
C LYS A 547 -16.12 -25.35 -61.55
N ILE A 548 -16.75 -25.92 -60.53
CA ILE A 548 -17.49 -27.20 -60.62
C ILE A 548 -18.70 -27.12 -61.58
N LYS A 549 -19.26 -25.94 -61.84
CA LYS A 549 -20.38 -25.78 -62.80
C LYS A 549 -19.92 -25.63 -64.27
N ILE A 550 -18.62 -25.46 -64.50
CA ILE A 550 -18.05 -25.27 -65.85
C ILE A 550 -17.47 -26.58 -66.39
N ASP A 551 -17.08 -27.50 -65.49
CA ASP A 551 -16.75 -28.89 -65.78
C ASP A 551 -18.02 -29.76 -65.75
#